data_AF-A0A661V8G7-F1
#
_entry.id   AF-A0A661V8G7-F1
#
_cell.length_a   1.000
_cell.length_b   1.000
_cell.length_c   1.000
_cell.angle_alpha   90.00
_cell.angle_beta   90.00
_cell.angle_gamma   90.00
#
_symmetry.space_group_name_H-M   'P 1'
#
loop_
_entity.id
_entity.type
_entity.pdbx_description
1 polymer ?
#
loop_
_entity_poly.entity_id
_entity_poly.type
_entity_poly.pdbx_seq_one_letter_code
_entity_poly.pdbx_strand_id
1 'polypeptide(L)'
;DAPGHYGVRHRYLPGWPPFEDPARRVYHPRRPLPGVYAISATHLQGVLLDDPATFAYFRAREPIAQIGYSIFVYQVPATGPPADLALGGVRLDHVPASVLDAHLGTNDLLLRWFDPATSMVIPTRSRICRVAVADDRPLAQPLATRFLDDPEPLVAGPGFRLYPCPAAADVSARLEVAAAAPVRHSPEVEFAPGEAPHLRLPVSLPASFAGQAAFLGYELLTPSAAPGEEVKLLSYWRVLEPPDHPLKIFVHLLDDHSHVWGQHDGLDVPVEGWQPGDVVVQLHTLAVDAGARPGRHWLQIGLYDPRTMKRLPIVDRDGAHMGERLLLSQIIMQ
;
A
#
# COMPACT_ATOMS: atom_id res chain seq x y z
N ASP A 1 14.76 -16.35 24.59
CA ASP A 1 14.48 -14.96 24.17
C ASP A 1 14.34 -14.85 22.67
N ALA A 2 13.58 -13.86 22.19
CA ALA A 2 13.48 -13.57 20.77
C ALA A 2 14.83 -13.11 20.21
N PRO A 3 15.17 -13.41 18.93
CA PRO A 3 16.44 -12.98 18.32
C PRO A 3 16.69 -11.48 18.41
N GLY A 4 15.62 -10.67 18.44
CA GLY A 4 15.70 -9.23 18.60
C GLY A 4 16.37 -8.76 19.90
N HIS A 5 16.30 -9.55 20.99
CA HIS A 5 17.01 -9.24 22.25
C HIS A 5 18.53 -9.18 22.06
N TYR A 6 19.04 -9.92 21.07
CA TYR A 6 20.46 -10.01 20.74
C TYR A 6 20.85 -9.10 19.56
N GLY A 7 19.99 -8.16 19.18
CA GLY A 7 20.24 -7.25 18.04
C GLY A 7 20.13 -7.91 16.67
N VAL A 8 19.60 -9.14 16.60
CA VAL A 8 19.44 -9.86 15.32
C VAL A 8 18.16 -9.39 14.63
N ARG A 9 18.32 -8.77 13.45
CA ARG A 9 17.19 -8.47 12.56
C ARG A 9 16.62 -9.78 12.03
N HIS A 10 15.32 -9.98 12.22
CA HIS A 10 14.64 -11.22 11.85
C HIS A 10 13.21 -10.92 11.40
N ARG A 11 12.63 -11.89 10.69
CA ARG A 11 11.19 -11.98 10.46
C ARG A 11 10.74 -13.32 11.02
N TYR A 12 9.60 -13.34 11.69
CA TYR A 12 9.05 -14.60 12.17
C TYR A 12 8.59 -15.45 10.98
N LEU A 13 8.73 -16.76 11.15
CA LEU A 13 8.11 -17.76 10.29
C LEU A 13 6.78 -18.21 10.94
N PRO A 14 5.94 -18.96 10.23
CA PRO A 14 4.76 -19.57 10.85
C PRO A 14 5.13 -20.35 12.11
N GLY A 15 4.40 -20.11 13.19
CA GLY A 15 4.68 -20.66 14.51
C GLY A 15 3.43 -20.71 15.39
N TRP A 16 3.55 -21.37 16.54
CA TRP A 16 2.50 -21.40 17.56
C TRP A 16 3.03 -20.90 18.92
N PRO A 17 2.39 -19.90 19.54
CA PRO A 17 1.30 -19.07 18.99
C PRO A 17 1.75 -18.29 17.74
N PRO A 18 0.84 -17.78 16.89
CA PRO A 18 1.21 -17.01 15.70
C PRO A 18 1.93 -15.70 16.10
N PHE A 19 3.08 -15.44 15.48
CA PHE A 19 3.92 -14.26 15.75
C PHE A 19 3.92 -13.23 14.60
N GLU A 20 3.37 -13.60 13.45
CA GLU A 20 3.31 -12.78 12.24
C GLU A 20 1.86 -12.39 11.93
N ASP A 21 1.67 -11.30 11.18
CA ASP A 21 0.37 -11.00 10.56
C ASP A 21 0.12 -12.05 9.45
N PRO A 22 -0.90 -12.93 9.59
CA PRO A 22 -1.17 -13.97 8.61
C PRO A 22 -1.52 -13.41 7.23
N ALA A 23 -2.04 -12.19 7.13
CA ALA A 23 -2.38 -11.54 5.87
C ALA A 23 -1.13 -11.05 5.11
N ARG A 24 -0.02 -10.78 5.84
CA ARG A 24 1.23 -10.25 5.29
C ARG A 24 2.41 -11.22 5.42
N ARG A 25 2.09 -12.52 5.52
CA ARG A 25 3.05 -13.61 5.60
C ARG A 25 3.99 -13.60 4.39
N VAL A 26 5.30 -13.68 4.66
CA VAL A 26 6.39 -13.68 3.65
C VAL A 26 6.90 -15.11 3.36
N TYR A 27 6.23 -16.12 3.90
CA TYR A 27 6.61 -17.52 3.79
C TYR A 27 5.72 -18.31 2.83
N HIS A 28 6.34 -19.13 1.97
CA HIS A 28 5.65 -20.08 1.10
C HIS A 28 6.16 -21.51 1.33
N PRO A 29 5.33 -22.47 1.82
CA PRO A 29 5.76 -23.81 2.24
C PRO A 29 6.49 -24.65 1.18
N ARG A 30 6.10 -24.51 -0.09
CA ARG A 30 6.67 -25.28 -1.20
C ARG A 30 7.75 -24.54 -1.99
N ARG A 31 7.88 -23.23 -1.77
CA ARG A 31 8.68 -22.32 -2.61
C ARG A 31 9.19 -21.14 -1.78
N PRO A 32 9.96 -21.41 -0.71
CA PRO A 32 10.42 -20.36 0.20
C PRO A 32 11.25 -19.31 -0.55
N LEU A 33 11.12 -18.06 -0.11
CA LEU A 33 11.90 -16.95 -0.61
C LEU A 33 13.40 -17.14 -0.26
N PRO A 34 14.31 -16.43 -0.92
CA PRO A 34 15.73 -16.47 -0.58
C PRO A 34 15.99 -15.94 0.82
N GLY A 35 16.94 -16.55 1.52
CA GLY A 35 17.34 -16.11 2.85
C GLY A 35 17.95 -17.19 3.72
N VAL A 36 18.33 -16.77 4.93
CA VAL A 36 18.76 -17.66 6.01
C VAL A 36 17.57 -17.94 6.91
N TYR A 37 17.25 -19.21 7.10
CA TYR A 37 16.14 -19.68 7.92
C TYR A 37 16.69 -20.39 9.14
N ALA A 38 16.26 -19.98 10.34
CA ALA A 38 16.55 -20.67 11.59
C ALA A 38 15.26 -21.27 12.14
N ILE A 39 15.17 -22.60 12.21
CA ILE A 39 13.93 -23.32 12.53
C ILE A 39 14.20 -24.27 13.69
N SER A 40 13.43 -24.15 14.77
CA SER A 40 13.53 -25.08 15.89
C SER A 40 13.10 -26.51 15.49
N ALA A 41 13.68 -27.53 16.10
CA ALA A 41 13.36 -28.94 15.84
C ALA A 41 11.84 -29.22 15.96
N THR A 42 11.19 -28.65 16.97
CA THR A 42 9.73 -28.78 17.19
C THR A 42 8.93 -28.20 16.03
N HIS A 43 9.26 -26.98 15.59
CA HIS A 43 8.58 -26.35 14.46
C HIS A 43 8.90 -27.06 13.15
N LEU A 44 10.15 -27.51 12.95
CA LEU A 44 10.57 -28.22 11.76
C LEU A 44 9.75 -29.51 11.55
N GLN A 45 9.40 -30.22 12.62
CA GLN A 45 8.51 -31.38 12.55
C GLN A 45 7.03 -31.01 12.31
N GLY A 46 6.64 -29.75 12.54
CA GLY A 46 5.28 -29.25 12.29
C GLY A 46 4.25 -29.67 13.33
N VAL A 47 4.66 -30.24 14.46
CA VAL A 47 3.76 -30.83 15.49
C VAL A 47 2.80 -29.82 16.11
N LEU A 48 3.19 -28.54 16.16
CA LEU A 48 2.40 -27.45 16.76
C LEU A 48 1.72 -26.55 15.71
N LEU A 49 1.76 -26.92 14.43
CA LEU A 49 1.23 -26.09 13.34
C LEU A 49 -0.06 -26.69 12.80
N ASP A 50 -0.95 -25.82 12.32
CA ASP A 50 -2.20 -26.23 11.67
C ASP A 50 -1.95 -27.15 10.46
N ASP A 51 -0.88 -26.88 9.71
CA ASP A 51 -0.39 -27.75 8.65
C ASP A 51 1.00 -28.34 9.01
N PRO A 52 1.10 -29.65 9.33
CA PRO A 52 2.38 -30.32 9.57
C PRO A 52 3.35 -30.27 8.39
N ALA A 53 2.87 -30.02 7.16
CA ALA A 53 3.68 -29.89 5.96
C ALA A 53 4.30 -28.50 5.79
N THR A 54 4.00 -27.52 6.65
CA THR A 54 4.48 -26.13 6.57
C THR A 54 5.98 -26.06 6.28
N PHE A 55 6.82 -26.83 6.99
CA PHE A 55 8.28 -26.83 6.82
C PHE A 55 8.83 -28.08 6.10
N ALA A 56 8.00 -28.81 5.34
CA ALA A 56 8.42 -30.01 4.62
C ALA A 56 9.58 -29.75 3.65
N TYR A 57 9.65 -28.55 3.04
CA TYR A 57 10.77 -28.13 2.20
C TYR A 57 12.13 -28.29 2.90
N PHE A 58 12.20 -27.90 4.18
CA PHE A 58 13.44 -27.94 4.97
C PHE A 58 13.73 -29.32 5.55
N ARG A 59 12.68 -30.09 5.92
CA ARG A 59 12.86 -31.48 6.39
C ARG A 59 13.54 -32.38 5.36
N ALA A 60 13.33 -32.10 4.07
CA ALA A 60 13.93 -32.85 2.98
C ALA A 60 15.36 -32.40 2.62
N ARG A 61 15.99 -31.52 3.42
CA ARG A 61 17.30 -30.92 3.15
C ARG A 61 18.19 -30.98 4.37
N GLU A 62 19.49 -31.06 4.14
CA GLU A 62 20.49 -30.95 5.21
C GLU A 62 20.64 -29.49 5.65
N PRO A 63 20.67 -29.21 6.97
CA PRO A 63 20.94 -27.88 7.48
C PRO A 63 22.41 -27.52 7.27
N ILE A 64 22.68 -26.23 7.04
CA ILE A 64 24.05 -25.70 6.88
C ILE A 64 24.75 -25.46 8.23
N ALA A 65 23.98 -25.36 9.31
CA ALA A 65 24.48 -25.23 10.67
C ALA A 65 23.40 -25.63 11.69
N GLN A 66 23.83 -25.84 12.93
CA GLN A 66 22.95 -26.07 14.07
C GLN A 66 23.37 -25.13 15.21
N ILE A 67 22.43 -24.38 15.75
CA ILE A 67 22.65 -23.48 16.88
C ILE A 67 22.13 -24.17 18.14
N GLY A 68 23.03 -24.37 19.11
CA GLY A 68 22.74 -25.20 20.28
C GLY A 68 22.39 -26.64 19.86
N TYR A 69 21.33 -27.20 20.44
CA TYR A 69 20.90 -28.58 20.17
C TYR A 69 19.60 -28.68 19.37
N SER A 70 18.90 -27.57 19.14
CA SER A 70 17.50 -27.63 18.69
C SER A 70 17.13 -26.61 17.61
N ILE A 71 18.07 -25.82 17.08
CA ILE A 71 17.80 -24.85 16.01
C ILE A 71 18.64 -25.22 14.78
N PHE A 72 17.97 -25.53 13.68
CA PHE A 72 18.60 -25.85 12.41
C PHE A 72 18.59 -24.64 11.49
N VAL A 73 19.74 -24.37 10.86
CA VAL A 73 19.92 -23.23 9.97
C VAL A 73 19.96 -23.73 8.53
N TYR A 74 19.20 -23.08 7.65
CA TYR A 74 19.12 -23.38 6.23
C TYR A 74 19.40 -22.14 5.42
N GLN A 75 20.03 -22.32 4.27
CA GLN A 75 20.16 -21.28 3.24
C GLN A 75 19.23 -21.65 2.08
N VAL A 76 18.37 -20.70 1.69
CA VAL A 76 17.62 -20.76 0.44
C VAL A 76 18.25 -19.75 -0.53
N PRO A 77 18.83 -20.19 -1.66
CA PRO A 77 19.34 -19.26 -2.67
C PRO A 77 18.20 -18.69 -3.53
N ALA A 78 18.47 -17.56 -4.18
CA ALA A 78 17.63 -17.07 -5.27
C ALA A 78 17.76 -17.99 -6.49
N THR A 79 16.62 -18.32 -7.10
CA THR A 79 16.58 -19.14 -8.31
C THR A 79 16.65 -18.31 -9.60
N GLY A 80 16.62 -16.98 -9.49
CA GLY A 80 16.64 -16.06 -10.60
C GLY A 80 16.67 -14.59 -10.13
N PRO A 81 16.58 -13.62 -11.06
CA PRO A 81 16.42 -12.21 -10.70
C PRO A 81 15.12 -11.98 -9.92
N PRO A 82 15.00 -10.87 -9.17
CA PRO A 82 13.79 -10.56 -8.43
C PRO A 82 12.59 -10.32 -9.35
N ALA A 83 11.40 -10.68 -8.85
CA ALA A 83 10.11 -10.39 -9.48
C ALA A 83 9.17 -9.66 -8.50
N ASP A 84 8.37 -8.75 -9.04
CA ASP A 84 7.39 -8.00 -8.27
C ASP A 84 6.06 -8.76 -8.20
N LEU A 85 5.51 -8.88 -6.99
CA LEU A 85 4.19 -9.46 -6.76
C LEU A 85 3.40 -8.58 -5.78
N ALA A 86 2.35 -7.93 -6.29
CA ALA A 86 1.37 -7.24 -5.47
C ALA A 86 0.23 -8.18 -5.10
N LEU A 87 -0.14 -8.21 -3.83
CA LEU A 87 -1.11 -9.12 -3.22
C LEU A 87 -2.28 -8.32 -2.65
N GLY A 88 -3.38 -8.27 -3.40
CA GLY A 88 -4.64 -7.62 -3.03
C GLY A 88 -5.56 -8.59 -2.31
N GLY A 89 -5.49 -8.62 -0.98
CA GLY A 89 -6.27 -9.56 -0.16
C GLY A 89 -5.87 -11.04 -0.29
N VAL A 90 -4.83 -11.36 -1.07
CA VAL A 90 -4.33 -12.73 -1.28
C VAL A 90 -3.14 -13.00 -0.36
N ARG A 91 -3.12 -14.18 0.27
CA ARG A 91 -1.94 -14.64 1.01
C ARG A 91 -0.96 -15.33 0.08
N LEU A 92 0.35 -15.08 0.27
CA LEU A 92 1.37 -15.71 -0.57
C LEU A 92 1.26 -17.23 -0.57
N ASP A 93 1.05 -17.86 0.59
CA ASP A 93 0.94 -19.31 0.73
C ASP A 93 -0.35 -19.93 0.14
N HIS A 94 -1.29 -19.10 -0.30
CA HIS A 94 -2.47 -19.54 -1.07
C HIS A 94 -2.24 -19.51 -2.59
N VAL A 95 -1.19 -18.85 -3.07
CA VAL A 95 -0.82 -18.88 -4.49
C VAL A 95 -0.04 -20.16 -4.77
N PRO A 96 -0.50 -21.09 -5.62
CA PRO A 96 0.20 -22.34 -5.85
C PRO A 96 1.62 -22.12 -6.35
N ALA A 97 2.58 -22.95 -5.87
CA ALA A 97 3.97 -22.88 -6.34
C ALA A 97 4.10 -22.96 -7.86
N SER A 98 3.28 -23.79 -8.51
CA SER A 98 3.25 -23.93 -9.98
C SER A 98 2.86 -22.63 -10.69
N VAL A 99 1.98 -21.81 -10.10
CA VAL A 99 1.61 -20.50 -10.64
C VAL A 99 2.79 -19.53 -10.49
N LEU A 100 3.47 -19.54 -9.34
CA LEU A 100 4.66 -18.71 -9.12
C LEU A 100 5.81 -19.12 -10.07
N ASP A 101 6.02 -20.41 -10.30
CA ASP A 101 6.99 -20.92 -11.27
C ASP A 101 6.65 -20.48 -12.69
N ALA A 102 5.40 -20.67 -13.13
CA ALA A 102 4.97 -20.36 -14.49
C ALA A 102 4.98 -18.87 -14.82
N HIS A 103 4.59 -18.01 -13.87
CA HIS A 103 4.35 -16.59 -14.15
C HIS A 103 5.42 -15.65 -13.61
N LEU A 104 6.19 -16.06 -12.59
CA LEU A 104 7.29 -15.27 -12.03
C LEU A 104 8.67 -15.87 -12.30
N GLY A 105 8.79 -17.19 -12.43
CA GLY A 105 10.06 -17.86 -12.81
C GLY A 105 11.18 -17.79 -11.76
N THR A 106 10.92 -17.19 -10.60
CA THR A 106 11.90 -16.96 -9.53
C THR A 106 11.27 -17.08 -8.16
N ASN A 107 11.99 -17.57 -7.15
CA ASN A 107 11.55 -17.51 -5.75
C ASN A 107 11.90 -16.17 -5.08
N ASP A 108 12.72 -15.31 -5.71
CA ASP A 108 13.08 -14.00 -5.19
C ASP A 108 11.95 -13.00 -5.45
N LEU A 109 11.00 -12.93 -4.51
CA LEU A 109 9.77 -12.14 -4.66
C LEU A 109 9.83 -10.87 -3.82
N LEU A 110 9.64 -9.73 -4.48
CA LEU A 110 9.39 -8.44 -3.85
C LEU A 110 7.88 -8.28 -3.66
N LEU A 111 7.40 -8.54 -2.44
CA LEU A 111 5.98 -8.57 -2.09
C LEU A 111 5.48 -7.18 -1.70
N ARG A 112 4.32 -6.79 -2.23
CA ARG A 112 3.55 -5.63 -1.75
C ARG A 112 2.15 -6.09 -1.39
N TRP A 113 1.57 -5.56 -0.32
CA TRP A 113 0.21 -5.88 0.09
C TRP A 113 -0.68 -4.65 -0.07
N PHE A 114 -1.95 -4.87 -0.36
CA PHE A 114 -2.95 -3.80 -0.43
C PHE A 114 -4.35 -4.35 -0.19
N ASP A 115 -5.28 -3.48 0.21
CA ASP A 115 -6.71 -3.80 0.19
C ASP A 115 -7.30 -3.45 -1.19
N PRO A 116 -7.72 -4.42 -2.00
CA PRO A 116 -8.26 -4.17 -3.33
C PRO A 116 -9.60 -3.41 -3.30
N ALA A 117 -10.34 -3.40 -2.19
CA ALA A 117 -11.59 -2.66 -2.09
C ALA A 117 -11.38 -1.14 -2.01
N THR A 118 -10.17 -0.68 -1.67
CA THR A 118 -9.89 0.74 -1.43
C THR A 118 -8.54 1.20 -1.95
N SER A 119 -7.68 0.32 -2.44
CA SER A 119 -6.33 0.70 -2.85
C SER A 119 -5.74 -0.22 -3.92
N MET A 120 -4.62 0.22 -4.48
CA MET A 120 -3.75 -0.59 -5.34
C MET A 120 -2.32 -0.09 -5.18
N VAL A 121 -1.37 -1.02 -5.25
CA VAL A 121 0.05 -0.71 -5.36
C VAL A 121 0.55 -1.24 -6.70
N ILE A 122 1.26 -0.39 -7.44
CA ILE A 122 1.86 -0.70 -8.73
C ILE A 122 3.37 -0.75 -8.52
N PRO A 123 3.96 -1.96 -8.46
CA PRO A 123 5.39 -2.13 -8.35
C PRO A 123 6.14 -1.66 -9.60
N THR A 124 7.38 -1.19 -9.42
CA THR A 124 8.20 -0.68 -10.54
C THR A 124 9.64 -1.21 -10.54
N ARG A 125 10.00 -2.13 -9.64
CA ARG A 125 11.39 -2.54 -9.41
C ARG A 125 11.87 -3.62 -10.36
N SER A 126 10.98 -4.50 -10.78
CA SER A 126 11.33 -5.72 -11.49
C SER A 126 10.75 -5.73 -12.88
N ARG A 127 11.44 -6.40 -13.82
CA ARG A 127 10.94 -6.59 -15.19
C ARG A 127 9.68 -7.45 -15.22
N ILE A 128 9.60 -8.44 -14.34
CA ILE A 128 8.42 -9.29 -14.17
C ILE A 128 7.61 -8.74 -13.02
N CYS A 129 6.35 -8.42 -13.29
CA CYS A 129 5.43 -7.85 -12.31
C CYS A 129 4.05 -8.49 -12.47
N ARG A 130 3.47 -8.93 -11.34
CA ARG A 130 2.09 -9.47 -11.28
C ARG A 130 1.31 -8.86 -10.13
N VAL A 131 0.00 -8.86 -10.29
CA VAL A 131 -0.98 -8.48 -9.26
C VAL A 131 -1.90 -9.67 -9.04
N ALA A 132 -1.97 -10.20 -7.82
CA ALA A 132 -2.96 -11.18 -7.43
C ALA A 132 -4.07 -10.48 -6.64
N VAL A 133 -5.33 -10.73 -6.99
CA VAL A 133 -6.50 -10.15 -6.31
C VAL A 133 -7.41 -11.28 -5.85
N ALA A 134 -7.88 -11.22 -4.60
CA ALA A 134 -8.76 -12.22 -4.03
C ALA A 134 -10.16 -12.14 -4.66
N ASP A 135 -10.81 -13.29 -4.84
CA ASP A 135 -12.13 -13.34 -5.47
C ASP A 135 -13.26 -12.81 -4.57
N ASP A 136 -13.11 -12.98 -3.26
CA ASP A 136 -14.04 -12.51 -2.24
C ASP A 136 -13.88 -11.01 -1.93
N ARG A 137 -12.80 -10.40 -2.42
CA ARG A 137 -12.53 -8.97 -2.31
C ARG A 137 -11.98 -8.43 -3.65
N PRO A 138 -12.84 -8.21 -4.65
CA PRO A 138 -12.40 -7.73 -5.95
C PRO A 138 -11.87 -6.29 -5.86
N LEU A 139 -11.10 -5.89 -6.86
CA LEU A 139 -10.63 -4.52 -7.00
C LEU A 139 -11.82 -3.57 -7.16
N ALA A 140 -11.84 -2.47 -6.41
CA ALA A 140 -12.90 -1.48 -6.49
C ALA A 140 -13.07 -0.97 -7.93
N GLN A 141 -14.31 -0.78 -8.37
CA GLN A 141 -14.60 -0.41 -9.77
C GLN A 141 -13.77 0.78 -10.29
N PRO A 142 -13.56 1.90 -9.55
CA PRO A 142 -12.72 2.99 -10.04
C PRO A 142 -11.26 2.59 -10.29
N LEU A 143 -10.73 1.66 -9.49
CA LEU A 143 -9.36 1.14 -9.64
C LEU A 143 -9.29 0.13 -10.78
N ALA A 144 -10.25 -0.80 -10.85
CA ALA A 144 -10.37 -1.77 -11.93
C ALA A 144 -10.40 -1.08 -13.30
N THR A 145 -11.30 -0.11 -13.47
CA THR A 145 -11.43 0.62 -14.74
C THR A 145 -10.18 1.39 -15.18
N ARG A 146 -9.30 1.74 -14.24
CA ARG A 146 -8.07 2.50 -14.54
C ARG A 146 -6.85 1.61 -14.78
N PHE A 147 -6.79 0.46 -14.13
CA PHE A 147 -5.56 -0.31 -14.02
C PHE A 147 -5.69 -1.76 -14.48
N LEU A 148 -6.89 -2.32 -14.48
CA LEU A 148 -7.14 -3.72 -14.82
C LEU A 148 -8.30 -3.90 -15.84
N ASP A 149 -8.84 -2.84 -16.45
CA ASP A 149 -9.80 -2.99 -17.55
C ASP A 149 -9.08 -3.55 -18.78
N ASP A 150 -9.53 -4.73 -19.22
CA ASP A 150 -9.01 -5.47 -20.36
C ASP A 150 -7.51 -5.82 -20.27
N PRO A 151 -7.15 -6.63 -19.27
CA PRO A 151 -6.83 -8.00 -19.68
C PRO A 151 -7.60 -9.07 -18.90
N GLU A 152 -7.94 -10.16 -19.60
CA GLU A 152 -8.29 -11.41 -18.94
C GLU A 152 -7.19 -11.81 -17.94
N PRO A 153 -7.55 -12.33 -16.76
CA PRO A 153 -6.55 -12.77 -15.80
C PRO A 153 -5.67 -13.86 -16.44
N LEU A 154 -4.36 -13.78 -16.22
CA LEU A 154 -3.39 -14.81 -16.62
C LEU A 154 -3.73 -16.17 -16.00
N VAL A 155 -4.29 -16.13 -14.78
CA VAL A 155 -4.75 -17.30 -14.03
C VAL A 155 -6.03 -16.93 -13.28
N ALA A 156 -7.06 -17.76 -13.44
CA ALA A 156 -8.20 -17.82 -12.52
C ALA A 156 -8.00 -19.03 -11.60
N GLY A 157 -7.40 -18.79 -10.43
CA GLY A 157 -7.15 -19.82 -9.43
C GLY A 157 -8.33 -19.98 -8.47
N PRO A 158 -8.30 -20.98 -7.59
CA PRO A 158 -9.32 -21.09 -6.54
C PRO A 158 -9.14 -19.96 -5.52
N GLY A 159 -10.05 -18.99 -5.55
CA GLY A 159 -10.10 -17.87 -4.59
C GLY A 159 -9.24 -16.66 -4.95
N PHE A 160 -8.61 -16.64 -6.12
CA PHE A 160 -7.86 -15.48 -6.60
C PHE A 160 -7.74 -15.43 -8.12
N ARG A 161 -7.49 -14.24 -8.63
CA ARG A 161 -7.10 -13.98 -10.03
C ARG A 161 -5.73 -13.34 -10.09
N LEU A 162 -4.91 -13.74 -11.07
CA LEU A 162 -3.58 -13.20 -11.31
C LEU A 162 -3.58 -12.37 -12.61
N TYR A 163 -3.10 -11.14 -12.53
CA TYR A 163 -3.02 -10.20 -13.63
C TYR A 163 -1.56 -9.81 -13.91
N PRO A 164 -1.22 -9.37 -15.15
CA PRO A 164 -0.04 -8.54 -15.33
C PRO A 164 -0.19 -7.24 -14.53
N CYS A 165 0.93 -6.63 -14.12
CA CYS A 165 0.85 -5.25 -13.63
C CYS A 165 0.41 -4.30 -14.76
N PRO A 166 -0.23 -3.17 -14.44
CA PRO A 166 -0.59 -2.16 -15.42
C PRO A 166 0.64 -1.73 -16.22
N ALA A 167 0.49 -1.51 -17.52
CA ALA A 167 1.62 -1.10 -18.35
C ALA A 167 2.11 0.30 -17.92
N ALA A 168 3.42 0.50 -17.93
CA ALA A 168 4.01 1.76 -17.46
C ALA A 168 3.49 3.00 -18.21
N ALA A 169 3.14 2.86 -19.49
CA ALA A 169 2.55 3.92 -20.29
C ALA A 169 1.15 4.30 -19.79
N ASP A 170 0.31 3.32 -19.47
CA ASP A 170 -1.05 3.55 -18.96
C ASP A 170 -1.00 4.21 -17.58
N VAL A 171 -0.11 3.73 -16.71
CA VAL A 171 0.13 4.35 -15.40
C VAL A 171 0.58 5.80 -15.57
N SER A 172 1.54 6.06 -16.47
CA SER A 172 2.03 7.42 -16.72
C SER A 172 0.93 8.34 -17.23
N ALA A 173 0.11 7.89 -18.18
CA ALA A 173 -1.03 8.66 -18.68
C ALA A 173 -2.06 8.97 -17.59
N ARG A 174 -2.34 8.02 -16.67
CA ARG A 174 -3.22 8.28 -15.52
C ARG A 174 -2.62 9.30 -14.56
N LEU A 175 -1.32 9.20 -14.29
CA LEU A 175 -0.63 10.15 -13.43
C LEU A 175 -0.60 11.56 -14.02
N GLU A 176 -0.47 11.71 -15.34
CA GLU A 176 -0.57 13.02 -16.01
C GLU A 176 -1.96 13.65 -15.84
N VAL A 177 -3.03 12.86 -15.99
CA VAL A 177 -4.41 13.32 -15.73
C VAL A 177 -4.58 13.73 -14.28
N ALA A 178 -4.10 12.91 -13.33
CA ALA A 178 -4.20 13.20 -11.91
C ALA A 178 -3.37 14.44 -11.50
N ALA A 179 -2.22 14.66 -12.13
CA ALA A 179 -1.35 15.80 -11.85
C ALA A 179 -1.87 17.13 -12.44
N ALA A 180 -2.79 17.07 -13.40
CA ALA A 180 -3.42 18.26 -13.98
C ALA A 180 -4.46 18.89 -13.05
N ALA A 181 -4.96 18.16 -12.04
CA ALA A 181 -5.93 18.66 -11.09
C ALA A 181 -5.29 19.75 -10.18
N PRO A 182 -5.96 20.89 -9.93
CA PRO A 182 -5.36 21.99 -9.17
C PRO A 182 -5.06 21.62 -7.71
N VAL A 183 -3.78 21.72 -7.32
CA VAL A 183 -3.33 21.55 -5.95
C VAL A 183 -2.79 22.88 -5.43
N ARG A 184 -3.12 23.19 -4.18
CA ARG A 184 -2.69 24.43 -3.51
C ARG A 184 -2.10 24.11 -2.14
N HIS A 185 -1.27 25.01 -1.64
CA HIS A 185 -0.93 25.07 -0.23
C HIS A 185 -1.49 26.36 0.36
N SER A 186 -1.76 26.36 1.65
CA SER A 186 -2.27 27.53 2.35
C SER A 186 -1.72 27.59 3.77
N PRO A 187 -1.26 28.77 4.23
CA PRO A 187 -0.89 28.99 5.63
C PRO A 187 -2.11 29.22 6.53
N GLU A 188 -3.33 29.26 5.96
CA GLU A 188 -4.56 29.50 6.72
C GLU A 188 -4.75 28.42 7.80
N VAL A 189 -5.02 28.88 9.02
CA VAL A 189 -5.50 28.02 10.12
C VAL A 189 -7.02 27.90 10.07
N GLU A 190 -7.69 29.02 9.77
CA GLU A 190 -9.12 29.12 9.48
C GLU A 190 -9.26 29.70 8.06
N PHE A 191 -10.13 29.12 7.24
CA PHE A 191 -10.27 29.57 5.85
C PHE A 191 -10.99 30.91 5.75
N ALA A 192 -10.52 31.75 4.83
CA ALA A 192 -11.33 32.87 4.36
C ALA A 192 -12.41 32.37 3.38
N PRO A 193 -13.61 32.98 3.33
CA PRO A 193 -14.61 32.62 2.34
C PRO A 193 -14.14 32.75 0.89
N GLY A 194 -14.64 31.87 0.01
CA GLY A 194 -14.39 31.95 -1.44
C GLY A 194 -13.06 31.31 -1.89
N GLU A 195 -12.39 31.88 -2.91
CA GLU A 195 -11.17 31.31 -3.51
C GLU A 195 -9.86 31.77 -2.85
N ALA A 196 -9.83 32.97 -2.23
CA ALA A 196 -8.67 33.56 -1.54
C ALA A 196 -7.29 33.29 -2.22
N PRO A 197 -7.09 33.66 -3.50
CA PRO A 197 -5.94 33.21 -4.31
C PRO A 197 -4.57 33.69 -3.79
N HIS A 198 -4.53 34.73 -2.97
CA HIS A 198 -3.30 35.24 -2.33
C HIS A 198 -2.90 34.44 -1.08
N LEU A 199 -3.83 33.65 -0.51
CA LEU A 199 -3.58 32.74 0.60
C LEU A 199 -3.40 31.29 0.11
N ARG A 200 -3.96 30.97 -1.05
CA ARG A 200 -4.01 29.59 -1.59
C ARG A 200 -3.20 29.50 -2.86
N LEU A 201 -1.90 29.31 -2.68
CA LEU A 201 -0.93 29.36 -3.75
C LEU A 201 -0.82 28.00 -4.45
N PRO A 202 -0.72 27.96 -5.79
CA PRO A 202 -0.58 26.72 -6.53
C PRO A 202 0.67 25.94 -6.13
N VAL A 203 0.59 24.62 -6.17
CA VAL A 203 1.71 23.69 -5.92
C VAL A 203 2.02 22.93 -7.20
N SER A 204 3.28 22.92 -7.60
CA SER A 204 3.76 22.05 -8.68
C SER A 204 4.00 20.64 -8.14
N LEU A 205 3.38 19.65 -8.77
CA LEU A 205 3.55 18.25 -8.42
C LEU A 205 4.78 17.64 -9.09
N PRO A 206 5.42 16.61 -8.49
CA PRO A 206 5.02 15.96 -7.24
C PRO A 206 5.47 16.72 -5.98
N ALA A 207 4.69 16.66 -4.90
CA ALA A 207 5.00 17.29 -3.61
C ALA A 207 5.51 16.26 -2.60
N SER A 208 6.67 16.49 -1.97
CA SER A 208 7.30 15.51 -1.07
C SER A 208 6.82 15.69 0.37
N PHE A 209 6.48 14.57 1.03
CA PHE A 209 6.13 14.50 2.44
C PHE A 209 7.28 13.83 3.20
N ALA A 210 8.04 14.64 3.94
CA ALA A 210 9.20 14.22 4.74
C ALA A 210 10.21 13.31 4.00
N GLY A 211 10.30 13.38 2.67
CA GLY A 211 11.17 12.52 1.87
C GLY A 211 10.74 11.04 1.79
N GLN A 212 9.58 10.67 2.34
CA GLN A 212 9.12 9.28 2.41
C GLN A 212 8.16 8.93 1.27
N ALA A 213 7.20 9.81 1.01
CA ALA A 213 6.24 9.67 -0.08
C ALA A 213 6.06 11.00 -0.80
N ALA A 214 5.81 10.95 -2.10
CA ALA A 214 5.49 12.13 -2.89
C ALA A 214 4.05 12.05 -3.40
N PHE A 215 3.25 13.08 -3.14
CA PHE A 215 1.92 13.23 -3.72
C PHE A 215 2.05 13.55 -5.21
N LEU A 216 1.45 12.73 -6.06
CA LEU A 216 1.53 12.83 -7.52
C LEU A 216 0.31 13.53 -8.13
N GLY A 217 -0.81 13.57 -7.42
CA GLY A 217 -2.07 14.13 -7.90
C GLY A 217 -3.28 13.36 -7.40
N TYR A 218 -4.46 13.72 -7.91
CA TYR A 218 -5.72 13.09 -7.54
C TYR A 218 -6.73 13.12 -8.67
N GLU A 219 -7.73 12.26 -8.59
CA GLU A 219 -8.94 12.31 -9.41
C GLU A 219 -10.17 12.42 -8.50
N LEU A 220 -10.91 13.52 -8.64
CA LEU A 220 -12.18 13.71 -7.93
C LEU A 220 -13.31 13.01 -8.69
N LEU A 221 -13.87 11.97 -8.08
CA LEU A 221 -14.92 11.16 -8.69
C LEU A 221 -16.32 11.75 -8.44
N THR A 222 -16.48 12.44 -7.31
CA THR A 222 -17.73 13.09 -6.90
C THR A 222 -17.52 14.60 -6.75
N PRO A 223 -17.70 15.42 -7.80
CA PRO A 223 -17.48 16.86 -7.72
C PRO A 223 -18.61 17.64 -7.01
N SER A 224 -19.74 16.98 -6.77
CA SER A 224 -20.87 17.53 -6.00
C SER A 224 -21.58 16.43 -5.23
N ALA A 225 -22.05 16.73 -4.02
CA ALA A 225 -22.79 15.80 -3.17
C ALA A 225 -23.87 16.56 -2.37
N ALA A 226 -24.89 15.86 -1.90
CA ALA A 226 -25.84 16.35 -0.91
C ALA A 226 -25.44 15.89 0.51
N PRO A 227 -25.94 16.54 1.57
CA PRO A 227 -25.76 16.06 2.94
C PRO A 227 -26.24 14.62 3.11
N GLY A 228 -25.44 13.77 3.75
CA GLY A 228 -25.70 12.33 3.89
C GLY A 228 -25.22 11.45 2.72
N GLU A 229 -24.75 12.04 1.61
CA GLU A 229 -24.13 11.30 0.51
C GLU A 229 -22.62 11.07 0.73
N GLU A 230 -21.94 10.50 -0.27
CA GLU A 230 -20.52 10.20 -0.23
C GLU A 230 -19.73 11.01 -1.25
N VAL A 231 -18.58 11.55 -0.83
CA VAL A 231 -17.59 12.15 -1.72
C VAL A 231 -16.46 11.15 -1.95
N LYS A 232 -16.16 10.87 -3.22
CA LYS A 232 -15.11 9.92 -3.60
C LYS A 232 -13.99 10.59 -4.37
N LEU A 233 -12.74 10.25 -4.04
CA LEU A 233 -11.56 10.65 -4.80
C LEU A 233 -10.48 9.57 -4.77
N LEU A 234 -9.68 9.49 -5.83
CA LEU A 234 -8.46 8.69 -5.88
C LEU A 234 -7.26 9.61 -5.62
N SER A 235 -6.36 9.21 -4.72
CA SER A 235 -5.07 9.88 -4.52
C SER A 235 -3.93 9.01 -5.04
N TYR A 236 -2.91 9.66 -5.58
CA TYR A 236 -1.74 9.02 -6.19
C TYR A 236 -0.47 9.41 -5.46
N TRP A 237 0.33 8.42 -5.08
CA TRP A 237 1.54 8.61 -4.29
C TRP A 237 2.69 7.82 -4.88
N ARG A 238 3.89 8.38 -4.85
CA ARG A 238 5.13 7.65 -5.13
C ARG A 238 5.86 7.41 -3.83
N VAL A 239 6.24 6.16 -3.58
CA VAL A 239 7.17 5.84 -2.51
C VAL A 239 8.55 6.40 -2.88
N LEU A 240 9.09 7.27 -2.04
CA LEU A 240 10.45 7.77 -2.17
C LEU A 240 11.40 6.90 -1.34
N GLU A 241 11.09 6.75 -0.06
CA GLU A 241 11.82 5.90 0.88
C GLU A 241 10.84 5.16 1.79
N PRO A 242 10.98 3.84 1.98
CA PRO A 242 10.10 3.08 2.85
C PRO A 242 10.21 3.57 4.30
N PRO A 243 9.10 4.01 4.92
CA PRO A 243 9.10 4.44 6.30
C PRO A 243 9.31 3.25 7.25
N ASP A 244 9.98 3.47 8.38
CA ASP A 244 10.13 2.48 9.47
C ASP A 244 8.96 2.49 10.47
N HIS A 245 7.87 3.12 10.07
CA HIS A 245 6.69 3.42 10.87
C HIS A 245 5.44 3.44 9.99
N PRO A 246 4.27 3.12 10.55
CA PRO A 246 3.02 3.21 9.82
C PRO A 246 2.76 4.66 9.36
N LEU A 247 2.09 4.79 8.24
CA LEU A 247 1.57 6.06 7.74
C LEU A 247 0.06 5.95 7.55
N LYS A 248 -0.63 7.08 7.69
CA LYS A 248 -2.04 7.23 7.27
C LYS A 248 -2.20 8.47 6.42
N ILE A 249 -3.06 8.38 5.41
CA ILE A 249 -3.56 9.54 4.68
C ILE A 249 -4.81 10.04 5.39
N PHE A 250 -4.87 11.33 5.67
CA PHE A 250 -6.12 12.01 6.03
C PHE A 250 -6.65 12.75 4.82
N VAL A 251 -7.96 12.69 4.61
CA VAL A 251 -8.70 13.55 3.67
C VAL A 251 -9.86 14.15 4.41
N HIS A 252 -9.98 15.48 4.44
CA HIS A 252 -11.11 16.16 5.08
C HIS A 252 -11.86 17.03 4.09
N LEU A 253 -13.18 17.05 4.23
CA LEU A 253 -14.10 17.98 3.59
C LEU A 253 -14.38 19.13 4.55
N LEU A 254 -14.06 20.36 4.14
CA LEU A 254 -14.04 21.55 5.00
C LEU A 254 -14.90 22.66 4.42
N ASP A 255 -15.66 23.35 5.27
CA ASP A 255 -16.28 24.62 4.89
C ASP A 255 -15.31 25.81 5.03
N ASP A 256 -15.80 27.00 4.68
CA ASP A 256 -15.06 28.25 4.82
C ASP A 256 -14.82 28.69 6.28
N HIS A 257 -15.27 27.93 7.29
CA HIS A 257 -14.92 28.12 8.71
C HIS A 257 -14.02 26.98 9.22
N SER A 258 -13.47 26.18 8.30
CA SER A 258 -12.63 25.02 8.61
C SER A 258 -13.33 23.93 9.45
N HIS A 259 -14.67 23.88 9.45
CA HIS A 259 -15.40 22.76 10.03
C HIS A 259 -15.32 21.54 9.12
N VAL A 260 -15.01 20.38 9.70
CA VAL A 260 -14.99 19.10 9.00
C VAL A 260 -16.41 18.56 8.88
N TRP A 261 -16.90 18.46 7.63
CA TRP A 261 -18.21 17.91 7.29
C TRP A 261 -18.14 16.48 6.75
N GLY A 262 -16.94 15.95 6.57
CA GLY A 262 -16.70 14.58 6.16
C GLY A 262 -15.20 14.30 6.18
N GLN A 263 -14.82 13.06 6.48
CA GLN A 263 -13.41 12.69 6.53
C GLN A 263 -13.17 11.23 6.19
N HIS A 264 -11.93 10.93 5.80
CA HIS A 264 -11.40 9.59 5.68
C HIS A 264 -9.95 9.57 6.18
N ASP A 265 -9.66 8.64 7.09
CA ASP A 265 -8.34 8.44 7.71
C ASP A 265 -7.87 7.00 7.50
N GLY A 266 -7.05 6.78 6.48
CA GLY A 266 -6.64 5.43 6.10
C GLY A 266 -5.58 5.39 5.02
N LEU A 267 -4.79 4.33 5.07
CA LEU A 267 -3.87 3.93 4.01
C LEU A 267 -3.88 2.40 4.00
N ASP A 268 -4.61 1.83 3.05
CA ASP A 268 -4.84 0.39 3.00
C ASP A 268 -3.76 -0.34 2.18
N VAL A 269 -2.62 0.32 2.03
CA VAL A 269 -1.38 -0.24 1.52
C VAL A 269 -0.37 -0.22 2.66
N PRO A 270 -0.17 -1.35 3.37
CA PRO A 270 0.81 -1.44 4.42
C PRO A 270 2.20 -1.02 3.94
N VAL A 271 2.93 -0.27 4.76
CA VAL A 271 4.27 0.22 4.42
C VAL A 271 5.29 -0.92 4.36
N GLU A 272 4.97 -2.08 4.95
CA GLU A 272 5.79 -3.27 4.82
C GLU A 272 5.83 -3.71 3.35
N GLY A 273 7.05 -3.86 2.81
CA GLY A 273 7.26 -4.30 1.43
C GLY A 273 7.34 -3.16 0.42
N TRP A 274 7.02 -1.92 0.79
CA TRP A 274 7.24 -0.75 -0.05
C TRP A 274 8.67 -0.70 -0.59
N GLN A 275 8.79 -0.40 -1.88
CA GLN A 275 10.07 -0.13 -2.53
C GLN A 275 10.06 1.31 -3.07
N PRO A 276 11.21 2.02 -3.04
CA PRO A 276 11.34 3.29 -3.76
C PRO A 276 10.90 3.13 -5.21
N GLY A 277 10.05 4.05 -5.66
CA GLY A 277 9.46 4.05 -7.00
C GLY A 277 8.11 3.35 -7.12
N ASP A 278 7.67 2.57 -6.12
CA ASP A 278 6.31 2.00 -6.13
C ASP A 278 5.27 3.14 -6.18
N VAL A 279 4.21 2.94 -6.95
CA VAL A 279 3.08 3.88 -7.03
C VAL A 279 1.92 3.32 -6.21
N VAL A 280 1.47 4.09 -5.23
CA VAL A 280 0.32 3.77 -4.38
C VAL A 280 -0.87 4.60 -4.86
N VAL A 281 -2.00 3.92 -5.06
CA VAL A 281 -3.28 4.53 -5.39
C VAL A 281 -4.26 4.20 -4.27
N GLN A 282 -4.89 5.22 -3.67
CA GLN A 282 -5.87 5.04 -2.60
C GLN A 282 -7.19 5.69 -3.02
N LEU A 283 -8.27 4.91 -2.99
CA LEU A 283 -9.64 5.38 -3.02
C LEU A 283 -10.05 5.85 -1.63
N HIS A 284 -10.51 7.09 -1.57
CA HIS A 284 -11.10 7.68 -0.38
C HIS A 284 -12.60 7.83 -0.59
N THR A 285 -13.37 7.39 0.40
CA THR A 285 -14.82 7.60 0.48
C THR A 285 -15.11 8.35 1.77
N LEU A 286 -15.61 9.57 1.65
CA LEU A 286 -15.96 10.44 2.78
C LEU A 286 -17.49 10.46 2.89
N ALA A 287 -18.03 9.96 3.99
CA ALA A 287 -19.43 10.18 4.32
C ALA A 287 -19.63 11.66 4.70
N VAL A 288 -20.55 12.33 4.02
CA VAL A 288 -20.91 13.72 4.29
C VAL A 288 -21.92 13.75 5.42
N ASP A 289 -21.64 14.54 6.45
CA ASP A 289 -22.56 14.77 7.56
C ASP A 289 -23.89 15.36 7.07
N ALA A 290 -25.01 14.88 7.61
CA ALA A 290 -26.34 15.29 7.19
C ALA A 290 -26.68 16.76 7.51
N GLY A 291 -25.91 17.41 8.38
CA GLY A 291 -26.00 18.83 8.70
C GLY A 291 -25.13 19.73 7.83
N ALA A 292 -24.39 19.17 6.86
CA ALA A 292 -23.53 19.94 5.97
C ALA A 292 -24.31 21.04 5.27
N ARG A 293 -23.74 22.25 5.25
CA ARG A 293 -24.40 23.41 4.66
C ARG A 293 -24.23 23.41 3.15
N PRO A 294 -25.20 23.90 2.36
CA PRO A 294 -25.00 24.12 0.94
C PRO A 294 -23.85 25.09 0.67
N GLY A 295 -23.14 24.89 -0.43
CA GLY A 295 -22.05 25.77 -0.87
C GLY A 295 -20.73 25.03 -1.13
N ARG A 296 -19.68 25.81 -1.32
CA ARG A 296 -18.36 25.30 -1.69
C ARG A 296 -17.63 24.78 -0.47
N HIS A 297 -17.10 23.57 -0.59
CA HIS A 297 -16.31 22.93 0.46
C HIS A 297 -14.95 22.54 -0.10
N TRP A 298 -13.89 22.84 0.62
CA TRP A 298 -12.53 22.44 0.28
C TRP A 298 -12.28 20.99 0.66
N LEU A 299 -11.57 20.27 -0.21
CA LEU A 299 -10.89 19.04 0.18
C LEU A 299 -9.47 19.38 0.59
N GLN A 300 -9.00 18.79 1.69
CA GLN A 300 -7.59 18.80 2.04
C GLN A 300 -7.06 17.37 2.22
N ILE A 301 -5.76 17.19 2.01
CA ILE A 301 -5.09 15.90 2.14
C ILE A 301 -3.71 16.04 2.77
N GLY A 302 -3.27 15.01 3.48
CA GLY A 302 -1.90 14.90 3.97
C GLY A 302 -1.60 13.55 4.61
N LEU A 303 -0.38 13.41 5.13
CA LEU A 303 0.10 12.19 5.80
C LEU A 303 0.38 12.44 7.28
N TYR A 304 0.21 11.41 8.11
CA TYR A 304 0.60 11.43 9.52
C TYR A 304 1.09 10.06 10.02
N ASP A 305 1.92 10.07 11.06
CA ASP A 305 2.26 8.86 11.83
C ASP A 305 1.15 8.59 12.87
N PRO A 306 0.37 7.50 12.76
CA PRO A 306 -0.73 7.21 13.68
C PRO A 306 -0.27 6.85 15.11
N ARG A 307 1.03 6.59 15.34
CA ARG A 307 1.57 6.33 16.69
C ARG A 307 1.81 7.63 17.45
N THR A 308 2.16 8.70 16.75
CA THR A 308 2.50 10.00 17.35
C THR A 308 1.46 11.08 17.06
N MET A 309 0.53 10.82 16.14
CA MET A 309 -0.45 11.76 15.60
C MET A 309 0.17 12.99 14.92
N LYS A 310 1.48 12.98 14.64
CA LYS A 310 2.17 14.08 13.96
C LYS A 310 1.98 13.97 12.45
N ARG A 311 1.57 15.09 11.84
CA ARG A 311 1.52 15.22 10.38
C ARG A 311 2.93 15.36 9.82
N LEU A 312 3.10 14.88 8.60
CA LEU A 312 4.38 14.97 7.89
C LEU A 312 4.49 16.34 7.22
N PRO A 313 5.64 17.02 7.36
CA PRO A 313 5.89 18.27 6.65
C PRO A 313 5.98 18.04 5.14
N ILE A 314 5.44 18.98 4.38
CA ILE A 314 5.56 19.06 2.93
C ILE A 314 6.74 19.96 2.61
N VAL A 315 7.65 19.45 1.79
CA VAL A 315 8.79 20.20 1.28
C VAL A 315 8.74 20.22 -0.25
N ASP A 316 9.03 21.39 -0.82
CA ASP A 316 9.19 21.52 -2.27
C ASP A 316 10.58 21.02 -2.73
N ARG A 317 10.85 21.17 -4.03
CA ARG A 317 12.13 20.75 -4.63
C ARG A 317 13.34 21.54 -4.14
N ASP A 318 13.12 22.77 -3.68
CA ASP A 318 14.18 23.68 -3.20
C ASP A 318 14.34 23.58 -1.67
N GLY A 319 13.57 22.70 -1.02
CA GLY A 319 13.60 22.46 0.43
C GLY A 319 12.76 23.43 1.24
N ALA A 320 11.93 24.26 0.61
CA ALA A 320 11.02 25.16 1.31
C ALA A 320 9.85 24.38 1.93
N HIS A 321 9.52 24.70 3.17
CA HIS A 321 8.40 24.11 3.89
C HIS A 321 7.07 24.70 3.40
N MET A 322 6.14 23.85 2.96
CA MET A 322 4.83 24.24 2.43
C MET A 322 3.67 23.95 3.40
N GLY A 323 3.98 23.63 4.66
CA GLY A 323 3.01 23.20 5.67
C GLY A 323 2.94 21.68 5.82
N GLU A 324 1.78 21.16 6.21
CA GLU A 324 1.57 19.72 6.53
C GLU A 324 0.32 19.14 5.85
N ARG A 325 -0.30 19.93 4.96
CA ARG A 325 -1.51 19.59 4.21
C ARG A 325 -1.50 20.27 2.85
N LEU A 326 -2.08 19.62 1.86
CA LEU A 326 -2.40 20.18 0.56
C LEU A 326 -3.90 20.44 0.48
N LEU A 327 -4.28 21.49 -0.24
CA LEU A 327 -5.64 21.78 -0.66
C LEU A 327 -5.87 21.23 -2.06
N LEU A 328 -6.96 20.49 -2.23
CA LEU A 328 -7.43 19.96 -3.51
C LEU A 328 -8.57 20.84 -4.04
N SER A 329 -9.24 20.43 -5.12
CA SER A 329 -10.42 21.12 -5.63
C SER A 329 -11.52 21.24 -4.59
N GLN A 330 -12.30 22.32 -4.71
CA GLN A 330 -13.58 22.42 -4.03
C GLN A 330 -14.60 21.45 -4.64
N ILE A 331 -15.52 20.97 -3.81
CA ILE A 331 -16.76 20.34 -4.24
C ILE A 331 -17.95 21.26 -3.97
N ILE A 332 -19.06 21.00 -4.65
CA ILE A 332 -20.33 21.69 -4.40
C ILE A 332 -21.22 20.83 -3.50
N MET A 333 -21.54 21.35 -2.32
CA MET A 333 -22.60 20.81 -1.46
C MET A 333 -23.95 21.37 -1.91
N GLN A 334 -24.88 20.48 -2.25
CA GLN A 334 -26.21 20.83 -2.80
C GLN A 334 -27.19 21.35 -1.74
#